data_AF-A0A452XYJ5-F1
#
_entry.id   AF-A0A452XYJ5-F1
#
_cell.length_a   1.000
_cell.length_b   1.000
_cell.length_c   1.000
_cell.angle_alpha   90.00
_cell.angle_beta   90.00
_cell.angle_gamma   90.00
#
_symmetry.space_group_name_H-M   'P 1'
#
loop_
_entity.id
_entity.type
_entity.pdbx_description
1 polymer ?
#
loop_
_entity_poly.entity_id
_entity_poly.type
_entity_poly.pdbx_seq_one_letter_code
_entity_poly.pdbx_strand_id
1 'polypeptide(L)'
;MSATVKGRQPRLYDWDYRWMSFPSHARYYKHPNDLSLATYRGHSVLRTLIRCYFSPMHSTGQRYIYTGSSDDSVHIYDVVTGATVKKLSWHGSIIRDCTWHPYRPTLVSSSWDGYLARWEASGDNEDPSVLTCDEQRTSPYDQTYGL
;
A
#
# COMPACT_ATOMS: atom_id res chain seq x y z
N MET A 1 -26.98 -20.40 48.19
CA MET A 1 -25.60 -20.04 47.80
C MET A 1 -25.66 -19.39 46.43
N SER A 2 -25.42 -18.08 46.33
CA SER A 2 -25.50 -17.34 45.07
C SER A 2 -24.08 -17.14 44.54
N ALA A 3 -23.76 -17.73 43.39
CA ALA A 3 -22.48 -17.53 42.72
C ALA A 3 -22.52 -16.21 41.96
N THR A 4 -21.86 -15.17 42.49
CA THR A 4 -21.64 -13.93 41.76
C THR A 4 -20.68 -14.21 40.60
N VAL A 5 -21.22 -14.32 39.39
CA VAL A 5 -20.44 -14.33 38.16
C VAL A 5 -19.72 -12.98 38.08
N LYS A 6 -18.42 -12.95 38.33
CA LYS A 6 -17.58 -11.76 38.06
C LYS A 6 -17.60 -11.53 36.55
N GLY A 7 -18.45 -10.63 36.09
CA GLY A 7 -18.44 -10.17 34.71
C GLY A 7 -17.03 -9.71 34.34
N ARG A 8 -16.50 -10.21 33.22
CA ARG A 8 -15.26 -9.67 32.64
C ARG A 8 -15.51 -8.19 32.38
N GLN A 9 -14.71 -7.32 33.00
CA GLN A 9 -14.71 -5.90 32.66
C GLN A 9 -14.45 -5.76 31.15
N PRO A 10 -15.22 -4.95 30.41
CA PRO A 10 -14.93 -4.68 29.01
C PRO A 10 -13.50 -4.17 28.91
N ARG A 11 -12.71 -4.73 28.00
CA ARG A 11 -11.42 -4.14 27.66
C ARG A 11 -11.74 -2.81 26.97
N LEU A 12 -11.49 -1.71 27.67
CA LEU A 12 -11.48 -0.39 27.08
C LEU A 12 -10.24 -0.34 26.18
N TYR A 13 -10.46 -0.51 24.89
CA TYR A 13 -9.41 -0.29 23.90
C TYR A 13 -9.48 1.19 23.53
N ASP A 14 -8.43 1.97 23.85
CA ASP A 14 -8.33 3.40 23.51
C ASP A 14 -8.17 3.66 21.99
N TRP A 15 -8.19 2.60 21.19
CA TRP A 15 -8.01 2.65 19.75
C TRP A 15 -8.90 1.62 19.02
N ASP A 16 -9.63 2.08 18.00
CA ASP A 16 -10.49 1.26 17.13
C ASP A 16 -9.97 1.28 15.68
N TYR A 17 -9.43 0.15 15.23
CA TYR A 17 -8.87 -0.01 13.89
C TYR A 17 -9.86 0.25 12.75
N ARG A 18 -11.17 0.23 13.00
CA ARG A 18 -12.20 0.44 11.98
C ARG A 18 -12.30 1.90 11.53
N TRP A 19 -12.04 2.84 12.44
CA TRP A 19 -12.34 4.26 12.22
C TRP A 19 -11.23 5.21 12.65
N MET A 20 -10.29 4.76 13.49
CA MET A 20 -9.20 5.59 14.00
C MET A 20 -7.91 5.32 13.22
N SER A 21 -7.12 6.38 13.03
CA SER A 21 -5.75 6.23 12.51
C SER A 21 -4.90 5.42 13.48
N PHE A 22 -4.01 4.59 12.95
CA PHE A 22 -3.11 3.78 13.78
C PHE A 22 -2.26 4.69 14.70
N PRO A 23 -2.10 4.37 16.00
CA PRO A 23 -1.44 5.27 16.93
C PRO A 23 0.04 5.45 16.56
N SER A 24 0.49 6.71 16.48
CA SER A 24 1.87 7.05 16.08
C SER A 24 2.92 6.42 16.99
N HIS A 25 2.67 6.39 18.30
CA HIS A 25 3.57 5.79 19.30
C HIS A 25 3.75 4.28 19.10
N ALA A 26 2.75 3.58 18.57
CA ALA A 26 2.80 2.15 18.31
C ALA A 26 3.37 1.82 16.92
N ARG A 27 3.49 2.81 16.01
CA ARG A 27 3.91 2.60 14.61
C ARG A 27 5.28 1.95 14.50
N TYR A 28 6.14 2.18 15.49
CA TYR A 28 7.47 1.61 15.51
C TYR A 28 7.69 0.50 16.54
N TYR A 29 6.64 0.10 17.25
CA TYR A 29 6.72 -0.93 18.29
C TYR A 29 7.13 -2.27 17.68
N LYS A 30 8.24 -2.83 18.18
CA LYS A 30 8.67 -4.20 17.89
C LYS A 30 8.24 -5.09 19.04
N HIS A 31 7.46 -6.13 18.75
CA HIS A 31 7.01 -7.06 19.78
C HIS A 31 8.22 -7.81 20.38
N PRO A 32 8.26 -8.08 21.70
CA PRO A 32 9.39 -8.79 22.33
C PRO A 32 9.71 -10.15 21.69
N ASN A 33 8.68 -10.85 21.21
CA ASN A 33 8.79 -12.14 20.54
C ASN A 33 8.65 -12.03 19.01
N ASP A 34 9.00 -10.88 18.42
CA ASP A 34 8.98 -10.72 16.97
C ASP A 34 10.10 -11.54 16.31
N LEU A 35 9.70 -12.53 15.51
CA LEU A 35 10.58 -13.41 14.75
C LEU A 35 10.61 -13.06 13.25
N SER A 36 10.14 -11.86 12.87
CA SER A 36 10.21 -11.40 11.49
C SER A 36 11.66 -11.34 11.01
N LEU A 37 11.90 -11.86 9.80
CA LEU A 37 13.22 -11.80 9.16
C LEU A 37 13.54 -10.37 8.67
N ALA A 38 12.53 -9.68 8.16
CA ALA A 38 12.61 -8.31 7.70
C ALA A 38 11.27 -7.60 7.93
N THR A 39 11.33 -6.29 8.20
CA THR A 39 10.13 -5.44 8.34
C THR A 39 10.27 -4.22 7.44
N TYR A 40 9.34 -4.06 6.50
CA TYR A 40 9.28 -2.92 5.59
C TYR A 40 8.28 -1.89 6.11
N ARG A 41 8.67 -0.62 6.18
CA ARG A 41 7.87 0.46 6.78
C ARG A 41 7.64 1.60 5.79
N GLY A 42 6.66 2.44 6.08
CA GLY A 42 6.28 3.59 5.24
C GLY A 42 4.81 3.52 4.82
N HIS A 43 4.41 2.42 4.19
CA HIS A 43 3.02 2.18 3.79
C HIS A 43 2.07 2.22 4.99
N SER A 44 0.81 2.55 4.71
CA SER A 44 -0.25 2.65 5.72
C SER A 44 -1.49 1.90 5.23
N VAL A 45 -2.24 1.34 6.17
CA VAL A 45 -3.49 0.63 5.90
C VAL A 45 -4.57 1.25 6.77
N LEU A 46 -5.61 1.77 6.13
CA LEU A 46 -6.75 2.39 6.80
C LEU A 46 -8.04 1.94 6.12
N ARG A 47 -9.09 1.69 6.91
CA ARG A 47 -10.46 1.32 6.51
C ARG A 47 -10.63 -0.02 5.78
N THR A 48 -9.61 -0.49 5.09
CA THR A 48 -9.80 -1.52 4.08
C THR A 48 -8.56 -2.38 3.87
N LEU A 49 -8.77 -3.55 3.29
CA LEU A 49 -7.70 -4.47 2.93
C LEU A 49 -6.92 -3.88 1.76
N ILE A 50 -5.62 -3.72 1.97
CA ILE A 50 -4.64 -3.32 0.97
C ILE A 50 -3.77 -4.54 0.69
N ARG A 51 -3.54 -4.81 -0.60
CA ARG A 51 -2.74 -5.97 -1.03
C ARG A 51 -1.27 -5.61 -1.18
N CYS A 52 -0.43 -6.63 -1.03
CA CYS A 52 1.01 -6.57 -1.30
C CYS A 52 1.45 -7.86 -1.99
N TYR A 53 2.49 -7.77 -2.81
CA TYR A 53 3.00 -8.88 -3.60
C TYR A 53 4.50 -8.77 -3.79
N PHE A 54 5.14 -9.90 -4.10
CA PHE A 54 6.47 -9.92 -4.68
C PHE A 54 6.40 -9.58 -6.16
N SER A 55 7.42 -8.88 -6.64
CA SER A 55 7.59 -8.61 -8.06
C SER A 55 7.79 -9.91 -8.84
N PRO A 56 7.40 -9.97 -10.11
CA PRO A 56 7.42 -11.22 -10.86
C PRO A 56 8.83 -11.72 -11.16
N MET A 57 9.00 -13.04 -11.22
CA MET A 57 10.29 -13.69 -11.50
C MET A 57 10.90 -13.27 -12.83
N HIS A 58 10.09 -13.19 -13.89
CA HIS A 58 10.62 -13.05 -15.24
C HIS A 58 11.18 -11.66 -15.54
N SER A 59 10.60 -10.58 -15.02
CA SER A 59 11.08 -9.21 -15.26
C SER A 59 11.99 -8.66 -14.18
N THR A 60 11.94 -9.17 -12.94
CA THR A 60 12.68 -8.58 -11.81
C THR A 60 13.33 -9.59 -10.87
N GLY A 61 13.18 -10.89 -11.14
CA GLY A 61 13.74 -11.95 -10.29
C GLY A 61 13.19 -11.97 -8.86
N GLN A 62 11.95 -11.52 -8.62
CA GLN A 62 11.37 -11.39 -7.27
C GLN A 62 12.16 -10.46 -6.32
N ARG A 63 12.95 -9.53 -6.86
CA ARG A 63 13.78 -8.62 -6.07
C ARG A 63 12.99 -7.60 -5.24
N TYR A 64 11.76 -7.30 -5.63
CA TYR A 64 10.99 -6.21 -5.02
C TYR A 64 9.71 -6.69 -4.34
N ILE A 65 9.29 -5.98 -3.31
CA ILE A 65 7.93 -6.04 -2.76
C ILE A 65 7.22 -4.77 -3.15
N TYR A 66 5.99 -4.88 -3.65
CA TYR A 66 5.17 -3.72 -3.96
C TYR A 66 3.81 -3.81 -3.27
N THR A 67 3.29 -2.66 -2.86
CA THR A 67 2.04 -2.57 -2.09
C THR A 67 1.31 -1.26 -2.34
N GLY A 68 -0.03 -1.30 -2.31
CA GLY A 68 -0.83 -0.10 -2.18
C GLY A 68 -0.65 0.55 -0.80
N SER A 69 -1.24 1.72 -0.61
CA SER A 69 -1.24 2.37 0.70
C SER A 69 -2.42 3.33 0.80
N SER A 70 -2.83 3.62 2.03
CA SER A 70 -3.84 4.64 2.34
C SER A 70 -3.32 6.07 2.31
N ASP A 71 -2.06 6.29 1.93
CA ASP A 71 -1.49 7.60 1.63
C ASP A 71 -1.47 7.89 0.11
N ASP A 72 -2.42 7.28 -0.60
CA ASP A 72 -2.68 7.48 -2.03
C ASP A 72 -1.52 7.12 -2.97
N SER A 73 -0.57 6.32 -2.47
CA SER A 73 0.66 5.97 -3.21
C SER A 73 0.96 4.47 -3.23
N VAL A 74 1.52 3.97 -4.33
CA VAL A 74 2.11 2.61 -4.37
C VAL A 74 3.53 2.71 -3.80
N HIS A 75 3.88 1.81 -2.88
CA HIS A 75 5.22 1.68 -2.35
C HIS A 75 5.93 0.48 -2.96
N ILE A 76 7.18 0.67 -3.39
CA ILE A 76 8.05 -0.39 -3.89
C ILE A 76 9.29 -0.45 -3.01
N TYR A 77 9.59 -1.64 -2.51
CA TYR A 77 10.70 -1.95 -1.60
C TYR A 77 11.65 -2.94 -2.25
N ASP A 78 12.95 -2.80 -2.00
CA ASP A 78 13.94 -3.83 -2.36
C ASP A 78 14.04 -4.85 -1.23
N VAL A 79 13.87 -6.13 -1.55
CA VAL A 79 13.79 -7.24 -0.60
C VAL A 79 15.10 -7.46 0.17
N VAL A 80 16.24 -7.17 -0.45
CA VAL A 80 17.56 -7.43 0.14
C VAL A 80 17.96 -6.30 1.06
N THR A 81 17.76 -5.06 0.62
CA THR A 81 18.21 -3.87 1.36
C THR A 81 17.20 -3.38 2.40
N GLY A 82 15.92 -3.72 2.26
CA GLY A 82 14.85 -3.17 3.09
C GLY A 82 14.44 -1.74 2.72
N ALA A 83 15.11 -1.12 1.74
CA ALA A 83 14.90 0.28 1.39
C ALA A 83 13.67 0.47 0.50
N THR A 84 13.00 1.62 0.66
CA THR A 84 11.98 2.08 -0.28
C THR A 84 12.67 2.55 -1.56
N VAL A 85 12.48 1.81 -2.65
CA VAL A 85 13.04 2.11 -3.97
C VAL A 85 12.26 3.23 -4.63
N LYS A 86 10.93 3.16 -4.55
CA LYS A 86 10.04 4.10 -5.23
C LYS A 86 8.74 4.27 -4.47
N LYS A 87 8.22 5.49 -4.52
CA LYS A 87 6.86 5.84 -4.13
C LYS A 87 6.16 6.43 -5.36
N LEU A 88 5.07 5.81 -5.78
CA LEU A 88 4.30 6.19 -6.97
C LEU A 88 3.04 6.94 -6.51
N SER A 89 3.09 8.27 -6.58
CA SER A 89 2.03 9.17 -6.13
C SER A 89 1.33 9.81 -7.33
N TRP A 90 0.14 9.32 -7.66
CA TRP A 90 -0.72 9.88 -8.71
C TRP A 90 -2.19 9.81 -8.31
N HIS A 91 -2.59 8.72 -7.64
CA HIS A 91 -3.93 8.54 -7.14
C HIS A 91 -4.33 9.64 -6.16
N GLY A 92 -5.62 9.97 -6.14
CA GLY A 92 -6.22 10.94 -5.21
C GLY A 92 -6.92 10.27 -4.02
N SER A 93 -6.77 8.96 -3.86
CA SER A 93 -7.34 8.19 -2.76
C SER A 93 -6.62 6.86 -2.56
N ILE A 94 -7.10 6.08 -1.58
CA ILE A 94 -6.53 4.83 -1.09
C ILE A 94 -6.37 3.83 -2.24
N ILE A 95 -5.15 3.28 -2.37
CA ILE A 95 -4.89 2.20 -3.32
C ILE A 95 -5.22 0.87 -2.66
N ARG A 96 -6.15 0.14 -3.27
CA ARG A 96 -6.62 -1.15 -2.78
C ARG A 96 -5.76 -2.30 -3.23
N ASP A 97 -5.35 -2.22 -4.48
CA ASP A 97 -4.65 -3.29 -5.14
C ASP A 97 -3.75 -2.75 -6.24
N CYS A 98 -2.68 -3.48 -6.48
CA CYS A 98 -1.73 -3.23 -7.54
C CYS A 98 -1.23 -4.56 -8.08
N THR A 99 -0.93 -4.62 -9.38
CA THR A 99 -0.42 -5.82 -10.02
C THR A 99 0.67 -5.47 -11.02
N TRP A 100 1.79 -6.19 -10.96
CA TRP A 100 2.90 -6.03 -11.88
C TRP A 100 2.76 -7.06 -13.00
N HIS A 101 2.88 -6.62 -14.24
CA HIS A 101 2.90 -7.50 -15.40
C HIS A 101 4.09 -8.48 -15.32
N PRO A 102 3.88 -9.79 -15.57
CA PRO A 102 4.92 -10.81 -15.37
C PRO A 102 6.16 -10.63 -16.25
N TYR A 103 5.99 -10.08 -17.46
CA TYR A 103 7.05 -9.99 -18.48
C TYR A 103 7.39 -8.57 -18.93
N ARG A 104 6.68 -7.55 -18.45
CA ARG A 104 6.85 -6.18 -18.91
C ARG A 104 7.06 -5.29 -17.70
N PRO A 105 7.86 -4.22 -17.80
CA PRO A 105 8.04 -3.25 -16.73
C PRO A 105 6.81 -2.32 -16.64
N THR A 106 5.65 -2.93 -16.40
CA THR A 106 4.35 -2.27 -16.32
C THR A 106 3.64 -2.71 -15.04
N LEU A 107 3.15 -1.75 -14.28
CA LEU A 107 2.36 -1.98 -13.07
C LEU A 107 1.01 -1.27 -13.23
N VAL A 108 -0.06 -1.89 -12.75
CA VAL A 108 -1.40 -1.27 -12.70
C VAL A 108 -1.84 -1.17 -11.25
N SER A 109 -2.34 -0.02 -10.83
CA SER A 109 -2.92 0.19 -9.51
C SER A 109 -4.37 0.62 -9.60
N SER A 110 -5.14 0.24 -8.58
CA SER A 110 -6.57 0.54 -8.43
C SER A 110 -6.83 1.30 -7.14
N SER A 111 -7.61 2.38 -7.24
CA SER A 111 -7.86 3.30 -6.15
C SER A 111 -9.34 3.55 -5.90
N TRP A 112 -9.65 4.04 -4.71
CA TRP A 112 -10.98 4.51 -4.32
C TRP A 112 -11.39 5.83 -5.00
N ASP A 113 -10.48 6.51 -5.68
CA ASP A 113 -10.77 7.69 -6.50
C ASP A 113 -11.56 7.36 -7.78
N GLY A 114 -11.75 6.08 -8.09
CA GLY A 114 -12.47 5.61 -9.28
C GLY A 114 -11.58 5.43 -10.51
N TYR A 115 -10.27 5.64 -10.41
CA TYR A 115 -9.33 5.50 -11.51
C TYR A 115 -8.41 4.28 -11.34
N LEU A 116 -7.96 3.78 -12.49
CA LEU A 116 -6.81 2.89 -12.60
C LEU A 116 -5.63 3.72 -13.10
N ALA A 117 -4.45 3.53 -12.50
CA ALA A 117 -3.21 4.10 -13.01
C ALA A 117 -2.35 3.00 -13.60
N ARG A 118 -1.82 3.26 -14.79
CA ARG A 118 -0.79 2.42 -15.44
C ARG A 118 0.56 3.11 -15.26
N TRP A 119 1.52 2.35 -14.76
CA TRP A 119 2.88 2.79 -14.52
C TRP A 119 3.79 2.02 -15.47
N GLU A 120 4.56 2.73 -16.28
CA GLU A 120 5.48 2.14 -17.26
C GLU A 120 6.87 2.72 -17.09
N ALA A 121 7.89 1.90 -17.34
CA ALA A 121 9.27 2.34 -17.42
C ALA A 121 9.47 3.11 -18.73
N SER A 122 10.05 4.31 -18.67
CA SER A 122 10.45 5.04 -19.87
C SER A 122 11.82 4.54 -20.36
N GLY A 123 11.84 3.74 -21.42
CA GLY A 123 13.05 3.22 -22.09
C GLY A 123 13.26 1.71 -21.94
N ASP A 124 14.42 1.20 -22.40
CA ASP A 124 14.79 -0.23 -22.34
C ASP A 124 15.19 -0.71 -20.92
N ASN A 125 15.02 0.14 -19.89
CA ASN A 125 15.45 -0.15 -18.54
C ASN A 125 14.32 -0.80 -17.72
N GLU A 126 14.54 -2.02 -17.24
CA GLU A 126 13.58 -2.79 -16.43
C GLU A 126 13.55 -2.38 -14.94
N ASP A 127 14.30 -1.33 -14.55
CA ASP A 127 14.37 -0.85 -13.18
C ASP A 127 13.05 -0.18 -12.73
N PRO A 128 12.39 -0.61 -11.63
CA PRO A 128 11.21 0.07 -11.12
C PRO A 128 11.41 1.53 -10.74
N SER A 129 12.65 1.99 -10.55
CA SER A 129 12.96 3.39 -10.29
C SER A 129 12.48 4.31 -11.42
N VAL A 130 12.36 3.80 -12.64
CA VAL A 130 11.93 4.55 -13.83
C VAL A 130 10.43 4.48 -14.11
N LEU A 131 9.64 3.79 -13.27
CA LEU A 131 8.19 3.76 -13.41
C LEU A 131 7.57 5.16 -13.24
N THR A 132 6.87 5.60 -14.27
CA THR A 132 6.11 6.85 -14.32
C THR A 132 4.70 6.59 -14.84
N CYS A 133 3.73 7.40 -14.40
CA CYS A 133 2.39 7.37 -14.98
C CYS A 133 2.37 8.21 -16.26
N ASP A 134 1.61 7.77 -17.27
CA ASP A 134 1.30 8.63 -18.41
C ASP A 134 0.42 9.80 -17.94
N GLU A 135 0.85 11.03 -18.23
CA GLU A 135 0.18 12.27 -17.82
C GLU A 135 -1.12 12.48 -18.61
N GLN A 136 -2.25 12.09 -18.05
CA GLN A 136 -3.53 12.78 -18.24
C GLN A 136 -4.57 12.31 -17.21
N ARG A 137 -4.82 13.13 -16.19
CA ARG A 137 -6.00 12.99 -15.32
C ARG A 137 -7.17 13.69 -16.01
N THR A 138 -7.79 13.06 -16.98
CA THR A 138 -9.08 13.57 -17.47
C THR A 138 -10.15 13.13 -16.48
N SER A 139 -10.60 14.05 -15.63
CA SER A 139 -11.74 13.80 -14.77
C SER A 139 -13.00 13.70 -15.63
N PRO A 140 -13.81 12.62 -15.56
CA PRO A 140 -15.13 12.60 -16.19
C PRO A 140 -16.03 13.73 -15.67
N TYR A 141 -15.75 14.24 -14.46
CA TYR A 141 -16.46 15.37 -13.85
C TYR A 141 -16.04 16.74 -14.41
N ASP A 142 -14.85 16.87 -15.00
CA ASP A 142 -14.43 18.13 -15.66
C ASP A 142 -15.12 18.32 -17.02
N GLN A 143 -15.71 17.27 -17.60
CA GLN A 143 -16.46 17.35 -18.86
C GLN A 143 -17.94 17.71 -18.67
N THR A 144 -18.50 17.58 -17.46
CA THR A 144 -19.94 17.71 -17.22
C THR A 144 -20.37 19.06 -16.64
N TYR A 145 -19.44 19.87 -16.13
CA TYR A 145 -19.72 21.23 -15.66
C TYR A 145 -18.64 22.20 -16.15
N GLY A 146 -18.68 22.54 -17.43
CA GLY A 146 -17.92 23.67 -17.96
C GLY A 146 -18.44 24.98 -17.37
N LEU A 147 -17.60 25.68 -16.61
CA LEU A 147 -17.63 27.13 -16.50
C LEU A 147 -16.49 27.69 -17.36
#